data_AF-A0A7X9NJR7-F1
#
_entry.id   AF-A0A7X9NJR7-F1
#
_cell.length_a   1.000
_cell.length_b   1.000
_cell.length_c   1.000
_cell.angle_alpha   90.00
_cell.angle_beta   90.00
_cell.angle_gamma   90.00
#
_symmetry.space_group_name_H-M   'P 1'
#
loop_
_entity.id
_entity.type
_entity.pdbx_description
1 polymer ?
#
loop_
_entity_poly.entity_id
_entity_poly.type
_entity_poly.pdbx_seq_one_letter_code
_entity_poly.pdbx_strand_id
1 'polypeptide(L)'
;MSFCSLERINKRPQRRFFIRFIIIWNNSNQYRFILITLNFFLTFFEQVIKKDILANKSVLIAAHGNSLRALFKYLNDISDEDIINVNIPTGVPLVMELNEDLKAISHHYLGDPEEIQAKMDAVKNQGKK
;
A
#
# COMPACT_ATOMS: atom_id res chain seq x y z
N MET A 1 -4.61 -37.02 -39.70
CA MET A 1 -4.97 -35.60 -39.41
C MET A 1 -6.24 -35.65 -38.58
N SER A 2 -6.32 -35.22 -37.33
CA SER A 2 -5.87 -33.94 -36.80
C SER A 2 -5.59 -34.06 -35.30
N PHE A 3 -4.39 -33.68 -34.87
CA PHE A 3 -4.07 -33.40 -33.47
C PHE A 3 -4.75 -32.07 -33.12
N CYS A 4 -5.87 -32.11 -32.40
CA CYS A 4 -6.47 -30.89 -31.85
C CYS A 4 -5.75 -30.55 -30.54
N SER A 5 -5.10 -29.38 -30.57
CA SER A 5 -4.08 -28.91 -29.66
C SER A 5 -4.57 -28.77 -28.20
N LEU A 6 -3.69 -29.17 -27.30
CA LEU A 6 -3.71 -28.88 -25.87
C LEU A 6 -3.53 -27.37 -25.63
N GLU A 7 -4.62 -26.61 -25.57
CA GLU A 7 -4.62 -25.26 -24.98
C GLU A 7 -5.70 -25.16 -23.89
N ARG A 8 -5.62 -26.03 -22.88
CA ARG A 8 -6.13 -25.68 -21.56
C ARG A 8 -5.13 -24.71 -20.95
N ILE A 9 -5.35 -23.42 -21.23
CA ILE A 9 -4.66 -22.30 -20.59
C ILE A 9 -4.80 -22.49 -19.09
N ASN A 10 -3.69 -22.91 -18.49
CA ASN A 10 -3.49 -23.12 -17.08
C ASN A 10 -3.53 -21.74 -16.40
N LYS A 11 -4.73 -21.16 -16.22
CA LYS A 11 -4.92 -20.02 -15.32
C LYS A 11 -4.76 -20.55 -13.90
N ARG A 12 -3.50 -20.66 -13.46
CA ARG A 12 -3.19 -20.83 -12.05
C ARG A 12 -3.99 -19.77 -11.27
N PRO A 13 -4.61 -20.11 -10.13
CA PRO A 13 -5.26 -19.11 -9.30
C PRO A 13 -4.21 -18.06 -8.94
N GLN A 14 -4.36 -16.85 -9.46
CA GLN A 14 -3.47 -15.71 -9.19
C GLN A 14 -3.34 -15.59 -7.67
N ARG A 15 -2.15 -15.81 -7.13
CA ARG A 15 -1.94 -15.71 -5.68
C ARG A 15 -2.16 -14.26 -5.26
N ARG A 16 -3.14 -14.06 -4.37
CA ARG A 16 -3.42 -12.74 -3.78
C ARG A 16 -2.78 -12.69 -2.41
N PHE A 17 -2.00 -11.65 -2.19
CA PHE A 17 -1.42 -11.38 -0.89
C PHE A 17 -2.16 -10.24 -0.21
N PHE A 18 -2.32 -10.33 1.10
CA PHE A 18 -2.99 -9.31 1.90
C PHE A 18 -1.98 -8.66 2.82
N ILE A 19 -1.87 -7.34 2.73
CA ILE A 19 -1.12 -6.54 3.69
C ILE A 19 -2.08 -5.60 4.40
N ARG A 20 -1.97 -5.56 5.73
CA ARG A 20 -2.72 -4.62 6.56
C ARG A 20 -1.77 -3.52 7.01
N PHE A 21 -2.20 -2.28 6.88
CA PHE A 21 -1.45 -1.09 7.27
C PHE A 21 -2.21 -0.33 8.33
N ILE A 22 -1.50 0.23 9.30
CA ILE A 22 -2.05 1.17 10.27
C ILE A 22 -1.10 2.37 10.36
N ILE A 23 -1.61 3.57 10.07
CA ILE A 23 -0.87 4.80 10.34
C ILE A 23 -1.02 5.15 11.82
N ILE A 24 0.10 5.30 12.51
CA ILE A 24 0.13 5.72 13.92
C ILE A 24 0.17 7.26 14.03
N TRP A 25 0.75 7.96 13.05
CA TRP A 25 0.92 9.41 13.08
C TRP A 25 1.12 10.02 11.69
N ASN A 26 0.54 11.19 11.40
CA ASN A 26 0.63 11.89 10.11
C ASN A 26 1.07 13.36 10.31
N ASN A 27 1.94 13.86 9.43
CA ASN A 27 2.38 15.25 9.38
C ASN A 27 2.36 15.74 7.92
N SER A 28 1.69 16.87 7.67
CA SER A 28 1.24 17.30 6.33
C SER A 28 2.31 17.94 5.43
N ASN A 29 3.49 18.33 5.95
CA ASN A 29 4.52 19.07 5.19
C ASN A 29 5.83 18.28 5.02
N GLN A 30 5.99 17.44 3.99
CA GLN A 30 7.08 16.44 4.03
C GLN A 30 7.70 15.95 2.69
N TYR A 31 7.70 16.72 1.60
CA TYR A 31 8.32 16.29 0.32
C TYR A 31 9.78 15.85 0.41
N ARG A 32 10.58 16.59 1.20
CA ARG A 32 12.02 16.37 1.30
C ARG A 32 12.41 15.14 2.15
N PHE A 33 11.49 14.66 3.00
CA PHE A 33 11.71 13.50 3.88
C PHE A 33 11.33 12.16 3.23
N ILE A 34 10.42 12.19 2.25
CA ILE A 34 9.87 10.99 1.59
C ILE A 34 10.96 10.23 0.82
N LEU A 35 11.84 10.93 0.08
CA LEU A 35 12.90 10.29 -0.71
C LEU A 35 13.95 9.57 0.16
N ILE A 36 14.35 10.16 1.28
CA ILE A 36 15.31 9.57 2.22
C ILE A 36 14.69 8.33 2.89
N THR A 37 13.42 8.41 3.25
CA THR A 37 12.67 7.31 3.87
C THR A 37 12.46 6.14 2.90
N LEU A 38 12.22 6.45 1.62
CA LEU A 38 11.96 5.45 0.58
C LEU A 38 13.12 4.46 0.43
N ASN A 39 14.36 4.92 0.31
CA ASN A 39 15.49 4.02 0.07
C ASN A 39 15.75 3.03 1.22
N PHE A 40 15.68 3.52 2.47
CA PHE A 40 15.87 2.67 3.66
C PHE A 40 14.71 1.68 3.83
N PHE A 41 13.48 2.17 3.63
CA PHE A 41 12.28 1.35 3.81
C PHE A 41 12.11 0.31 2.70
N LEU A 42 12.44 0.63 1.44
CA LEU A 42 12.41 -0.34 0.34
C LEU A 42 13.41 -1.47 0.54
N THR A 43 14.59 -1.17 1.05
CA THR A 43 15.59 -2.19 1.40
C THR A 43 15.02 -3.17 2.43
N PHE A 44 14.38 -2.65 3.48
CA PHE A 44 13.73 -3.48 4.50
C PHE A 44 12.53 -4.28 3.93
N PHE A 45 11.74 -3.65 3.07
CA PHE A 45 10.62 -4.29 2.40
C PHE A 45 11.07 -5.49 1.57
N GLU A 46 12.08 -5.32 0.72
CA GLU A 46 12.63 -6.39 -0.12
C GLU A 46 13.29 -7.52 0.69
N GLN A 47 13.97 -7.20 1.78
CA GLN A 47 14.73 -8.20 2.54
C GLN A 47 13.87 -9.01 3.53
N VAL A 48 12.84 -8.39 4.11
CA VAL A 48 12.06 -8.96 5.21
C VAL A 48 10.61 -9.17 4.78
N ILE A 49 9.91 -8.07 4.47
CA ILE A 49 8.45 -8.07 4.26
C ILE A 49 8.08 -8.93 3.04
N LYS A 50 8.81 -8.79 1.94
CA LYS A 50 8.62 -9.56 0.70
C LYS A 50 8.73 -11.06 0.92
N LYS A 51 9.69 -11.50 1.76
CA LYS A 51 9.85 -12.93 2.07
C LYS A 51 8.66 -13.48 2.84
N ASP A 52 8.14 -12.71 3.80
CA ASP A 52 6.97 -13.10 4.57
C ASP A 52 5.69 -13.11 3.71
N ILE A 53 5.55 -12.15 2.81
CA ILE A 53 4.45 -12.12 1.82
C ILE A 53 4.51 -13.36 0.93
N LEU A 54 5.67 -13.66 0.33
CA LEU A 54 5.84 -14.84 -0.53
C LEU A 54 5.66 -16.17 0.22
N ALA A 55 5.91 -16.18 1.53
CA ALA A 55 5.61 -17.29 2.43
C ALA A 55 4.12 -17.38 2.83
N ASN A 56 3.26 -16.56 2.22
CA ASN A 56 1.81 -16.51 2.44
C ASN A 56 1.42 -16.17 3.89
N LYS A 57 2.27 -15.40 4.59
CA LYS A 57 1.97 -14.91 5.94
C LYS A 57 1.13 -13.65 5.89
N SER A 58 0.28 -13.46 6.89
CA SER A 58 -0.42 -12.19 7.10
C SER A 58 0.54 -11.16 7.68
N VAL A 59 0.80 -10.08 6.95
CA VAL A 59 1.70 -9.01 7.38
C VAL A 59 0.90 -7.80 7.85
N LEU A 60 1.21 -7.31 9.05
CA LEU A 60 0.71 -6.05 9.60
C LEU A 60 1.88 -5.05 9.68
N ILE A 61 1.72 -3.89 9.07
CA ILE A 61 2.72 -2.81 9.07
C ILE A 61 2.13 -1.62 9.79
N ALA A 62 2.71 -1.29 10.94
CA ALA A 62 2.35 -0.11 11.72
C ALA A 62 3.47 0.93 11.56
N ALA A 63 3.16 2.07 10.93
CA ALA A 63 4.18 3.05 10.52
C ALA A 63 3.67 4.50 10.61
N HIS A 64 4.56 5.45 10.31
CA HIS A 64 4.24 6.88 10.21
C HIS A 64 3.83 7.25 8.78
N GLY A 65 3.14 8.40 8.63
CA GLY A 65 2.52 8.82 7.37
C GLY A 65 3.49 8.93 6.18
N ASN A 66 4.71 9.44 6.37
CA ASN A 66 5.68 9.57 5.28
C ASN A 66 6.18 8.22 4.77
N SER A 67 6.56 7.34 5.69
CA SER A 67 7.03 5.98 5.36
C SER A 67 5.92 5.19 4.66
N LEU A 68 4.68 5.34 5.13
CA LEU A 68 3.56 4.64 4.51
C LEU A 68 3.22 5.21 3.13
N ARG A 69 3.24 6.54 2.94
CA ARG A 69 3.06 7.14 1.61
C ARG A 69 4.16 6.71 0.63
N ALA A 70 5.40 6.63 1.08
CA ALA A 70 6.52 6.13 0.27
C ALA A 70 6.28 4.68 -0.19
N LEU A 71 5.84 3.81 0.72
CA LEU A 71 5.49 2.43 0.38
C LEU A 71 4.25 2.36 -0.53
N PHE A 72 3.20 3.13 -0.22
CA PHE A 72 1.98 3.17 -1.01
C PHE A 72 2.27 3.63 -2.44
N LYS A 73 3.14 4.63 -2.61
CA LYS A 73 3.66 5.07 -3.91
C LYS A 73 4.35 3.94 -4.65
N TYR A 74 5.28 3.25 -3.99
CA TYR A 74 6.03 2.13 -4.59
C TYR A 74 5.12 0.98 -5.02
N LEU A 75 4.15 0.61 -4.20
CA LEU A 75 3.25 -0.52 -4.48
C LEU A 75 2.18 -0.20 -5.55
N ASN A 76 1.75 1.06 -5.65
CA ASN A 76 0.73 1.51 -6.62
C ASN A 76 1.34 2.19 -7.86
N ASP A 77 2.66 2.30 -7.96
CA ASP A 77 3.35 2.95 -9.09
C ASP A 77 2.89 4.41 -9.33
N ILE A 78 2.67 5.15 -8.23
CA ILE A 78 2.12 6.51 -8.26
C ILE A 78 3.26 7.52 -8.53
N SER A 79 2.98 8.55 -9.33
CA SER A 79 3.93 9.64 -9.59
C SER A 79 4.22 10.48 -8.34
N ASP A 80 5.34 11.23 -8.34
CA ASP A 80 5.63 12.20 -7.26
C ASP A 80 4.63 13.36 -7.19
N GLU A 81 3.89 13.61 -8.26
CA GLU A 81 2.89 14.67 -8.35
C GLU A 81 1.55 14.19 -7.78
N ASP A 82 1.18 12.94 -8.02
CA ASP A 82 -0.09 12.37 -7.57
C ASP A 82 -0.06 12.01 -6.08
N ILE A 83 1.11 11.63 -5.53
CA ILE A 83 1.24 11.29 -4.10
C ILE A 83 0.92 12.49 -3.19
N ILE A 84 0.98 13.71 -3.72
CA ILE A 84 0.58 14.96 -3.05
C ILE A 84 -0.87 14.90 -2.60
N ASN A 85 -1.73 14.36 -3.47
CA ASN A 85 -3.17 14.34 -3.26
C ASN A 85 -3.61 13.15 -2.40
N VAL A 86 -2.70 12.22 -2.10
CA VAL A 86 -2.96 11.03 -1.29
C VAL A 86 -2.93 11.38 0.20
N ASN A 87 -4.13 11.60 0.74
CA ASN A 87 -4.35 11.80 2.17
C ASN A 87 -4.80 10.49 2.81
N ILE A 88 -3.90 9.88 3.58
CA ILE A 88 -4.19 8.66 4.33
C ILE A 88 -4.60 9.06 5.77
N PRO A 89 -5.79 8.64 6.25
CA PRO A 89 -6.24 8.97 7.60
C PRO A 89 -5.40 8.26 8.67
N THR A 90 -5.18 8.94 9.79
CA THR A 90 -4.45 8.38 10.94
C THR A 90 -5.33 7.42 11.73
N GLY A 91 -4.78 6.30 12.18
CA GLY A 91 -5.46 5.34 13.05
C GLY A 91 -6.56 4.51 12.38
N VAL A 92 -6.63 4.52 11.04
CA VAL A 92 -7.56 3.69 10.27
C VAL A 92 -6.79 2.54 9.60
N PRO A 93 -7.20 1.28 9.79
CA PRO A 93 -6.58 0.16 9.10
C PRO A 93 -6.86 0.21 7.59
N LEU A 94 -5.81 0.17 6.78
CA LEU A 94 -5.88 0.05 5.32
C LEU A 94 -5.48 -1.38 4.92
N VAL A 95 -6.36 -2.07 4.21
CA VAL A 95 -6.07 -3.38 3.63
C VAL A 95 -5.71 -3.19 2.18
N MET A 96 -4.56 -3.74 1.76
CA MET A 96 -4.14 -3.78 0.37
C MET A 96 -4.04 -5.22 -0.13
N GLU A 97 -4.57 -5.47 -1.31
CA GLU A 97 -4.40 -6.71 -2.06
C GLU A 97 -3.26 -6.53 -3.05
N LEU A 98 -2.26 -7.42 -2.99
CA LEU A 98 -1.14 -7.43 -3.95
C LEU A 98 -1.24 -8.62 -4.91
N ASN A 99 -0.74 -8.43 -6.13
CA ASN A 99 -0.54 -9.48 -7.12
C ASN A 99 0.81 -10.20 -6.92
N GLU A 100 1.11 -11.16 -7.80
CA GLU A 100 2.36 -11.93 -7.79
C GLU A 100 3.61 -11.06 -8.01
N ASP A 101 3.46 -9.93 -8.70
CA ASP A 101 4.50 -8.92 -8.92
C ASP A 101 4.65 -7.93 -7.75
N LEU A 102 3.93 -8.16 -6.65
CA LEU A 102 3.86 -7.28 -5.47
C LEU A 102 3.35 -5.87 -5.76
N LYS A 103 2.61 -5.70 -6.86
CA LYS A 103 1.86 -4.48 -7.16
C LYS A 103 0.48 -4.53 -6.54
N ALA A 104 0.01 -3.38 -6.08
CA ALA A 104 -1.32 -3.25 -5.49
C ALA A 104 -2.40 -3.42 -6.58
N ILE A 105 -3.34 -4.34 -6.36
CA ILE A 105 -4.53 -4.55 -7.19
C ILE A 105 -5.67 -3.68 -6.68
N SER A 106 -5.86 -3.66 -5.36
CA SER A 106 -6.93 -2.92 -4.71
C SER A 106 -6.54 -2.56 -3.28
N HIS A 107 -7.19 -1.53 -2.74
CA HIS A 107 -7.03 -1.14 -1.35
C HIS A 107 -8.35 -0.60 -0.81
N HIS A 108 -8.63 -0.86 0.46
CA HIS A 108 -9.82 -0.33 1.15
C HIS A 108 -9.53 -0.11 2.64
N TYR A 109 -10.21 0.88 3.21
CA TYR A 109 -10.14 1.14 4.65
C TYR A 109 -11.14 0.26 5.39
N LEU A 110 -10.76 -0.20 6.59
CA LEU A 110 -11.64 -0.92 7.50
C LEU A 110 -12.23 0.05 8.52
N GLY A 111 -13.56 0.04 8.67
CA GLY A 111 -14.28 0.86 9.65
C GLY A 111 -15.55 1.48 9.07
N ASP A 112 -16.11 2.44 9.80
CA ASP A 112 -17.27 3.21 9.36
C ASP A 112 -16.84 4.26 8.30
N PRO A 113 -17.46 4.27 7.11
CA PRO A 113 -17.18 5.26 6.07
C PRO A 113 -17.28 6.71 6.54
N GLU A 114 -18.23 7.03 7.44
CA GLU A 114 -18.42 8.41 7.91
C GLU A 114 -17.26 8.88 8.80
N GLU A 115 -16.79 8.02 9.70
CA GLU A 115 -15.63 8.31 10.55
C GLU A 115 -14.34 8.42 9.75
N ILE A 116 -14.18 7.56 8.73
CA ILE A 116 -13.02 7.58 7.86
C ILE A 116 -12.97 8.89 7.07
N GLN A 117 -14.11 9.32 6.52
CA GLN A 117 -14.21 10.58 5.81
C GLN A 117 -13.89 11.77 6.71
N ALA A 118 -14.45 11.82 7.92
CA ALA A 118 -14.15 12.86 8.89
C ALA A 118 -12.65 12.92 9.25
N LYS A 119 -11.99 11.75 9.41
CA LYS A 119 -10.54 11.67 9.65
C LYS A 119 -9.72 12.12 8.45
N MET A 120 -10.14 11.80 7.22
CA MET A 120 -9.47 12.28 6.00
C MET A 120 -9.56 13.81 5.88
N ASP A 121 -10.73 14.37 6.17
CA ASP A 121 -10.95 15.82 6.14
C ASP A 121 -10.13 16.53 7.24
N ALA A 122 -10.01 15.92 8.42
CA ALA A 122 -9.14 16.41 9.48
C ALA A 122 -7.67 16.48 9.03
N VAL A 123 -7.15 15.45 8.36
CA VAL A 123 -5.78 15.42 7.82
C VAL A 123 -5.58 16.50 6.75
N LYS A 124 -6.57 16.70 5.86
CA LYS A 124 -6.52 17.73 4.81
C LYS A 124 -6.48 19.15 5.40
N ASN A 125 -7.19 19.39 6.49
CA ASN A 125 -7.26 20.70 7.13
C ASN A 125 -6.05 21.04 8.02
N GLN A 126 -5.26 20.05 8.45
CA GLN A 126 -4.03 20.28 9.25
C GLN A 126 -2.96 21.13 8.53
N GLY A 127 -2.95 21.12 7.20
CA GLY A 127 -2.00 21.92 6.40
C GLY A 127 -2.44 23.38 6.16
N LYS A 128 -3.68 23.74 6.53
CA LYS A 128 -4.18 25.12 6.42
C LYS A 128 -3.87 25.86 7.71
N LYS A 129 -2.71 26.49 7.78
CA LYS A 129 -2.36 27.45 8.84
C LYS A 129 -1.70 28.67 8.22
#